data_AF-A0A946MCG2-F1
#
_entry.id   AF-A0A946MCG2-F1
#
_cell.length_a   1.000
_cell.length_b   1.000
_cell.length_c   1.000
_cell.angle_alpha   90.00
_cell.angle_beta   90.00
_cell.angle_gamma   90.00
#
_symmetry.space_group_name_H-M   'P 1'
#
loop_
_entity.id
_entity.type
_entity.pdbx_description
1 polymer ?
#
loop_
_entity_poly.entity_id
_entity_poly.type
_entity_poly.pdbx_seq_one_letter_code
_entity_poly.pdbx_strand_id
1 'polypeptide(L)'
;MLTNPHEGLHLRARAVDDLEKELARGIELALQQGREQMSVMAARLSALSPLEVLQRGYSVTQSSEATVVRSIADIQIGQELHTQLANGKFTSIVESLESDLN
;
A
#
# COMPACT_ATOMS: atom_id res chain seq x y z
N MET A 1 -65.36 -4.64 -18.01
CA MET A 1 -65.49 -4.71 -16.54
C MET A 1 -64.15 -4.33 -15.95
N LEU A 2 -64.16 -3.44 -14.96
CA LEU A 2 -63.03 -2.68 -14.41
C LEU A 2 -61.82 -3.57 -14.09
N THR A 3 -60.81 -3.56 -14.95
CA THR A 3 -59.47 -4.05 -14.63
C THR A 3 -58.93 -3.16 -13.52
N ASN A 4 -58.79 -3.75 -12.33
CA ASN A 4 -58.67 -3.08 -11.04
C ASN A 4 -57.49 -2.07 -11.01
N PRO A 5 -57.73 -0.75 -11.12
CA PRO A 5 -56.67 0.25 -11.26
C PRO A 5 -55.73 0.32 -10.04
N HIS A 6 -56.24 -0.08 -8.87
CA HIS A 6 -55.49 -0.10 -7.62
C HIS A 6 -54.40 -1.18 -7.58
N GLU A 7 -54.61 -2.30 -8.28
CA GLU A 7 -53.68 -3.43 -8.29
C GLU A 7 -52.42 -3.11 -9.12
N GLY A 8 -52.60 -2.41 -10.24
CA GLY A 8 -51.50 -1.93 -11.08
C GLY A 8 -50.67 -0.80 -10.46
N LEU A 9 -51.23 -0.04 -9.50
CA LEU A 9 -50.48 0.95 -8.71
C LEU A 9 -49.64 0.27 -7.63
N HIS A 10 -50.20 -0.72 -6.93
CA HIS A 10 -49.46 -1.48 -5.92
C HIS A 10 -48.29 -2.26 -6.50
N LEU A 11 -48.44 -2.85 -7.69
CA LEU A 11 -47.34 -3.56 -8.36
C LEU A 11 -46.20 -2.61 -8.77
N ARG A 12 -46.54 -1.42 -9.28
CA ARG A 12 -45.55 -0.40 -9.65
C ARG A 12 -44.85 0.19 -8.42
N ALA A 13 -45.57 0.40 -7.33
CA ALA A 13 -44.99 0.86 -6.06
C ALA A 13 -43.97 -0.17 -5.51
N ARG A 14 -44.31 -1.47 -5.51
CA ARG A 14 -43.36 -2.52 -5.11
C ARG A 14 -42.12 -2.57 -6.00
N ALA A 15 -42.30 -2.42 -7.31
CA ALA A 15 -41.17 -2.41 -8.24
C ALA A 15 -40.21 -1.25 -7.96
N VAL A 16 -40.73 -0.07 -7.58
CA VAL A 16 -39.90 1.07 -7.16
C VAL A 16 -39.17 0.76 -5.86
N ASP A 17 -39.85 0.23 -4.85
CA ASP A 17 -39.22 -0.13 -3.57
C ASP A 17 -38.11 -1.18 -3.74
N ASP A 18 -38.31 -2.15 -4.63
CA ASP A 18 -37.31 -3.19 -4.91
C ASP A 18 -36.11 -2.62 -5.68
N LEU A 19 -36.34 -1.76 -6.67
CA LEU A 19 -35.28 -1.06 -7.40
C LEU A 19 -34.48 -0.12 -6.49
N GLU A 20 -35.11 0.58 -5.56
CA GLU A 20 -34.42 1.42 -4.58
C GLU A 20 -33.50 0.60 -3.68
N LYS A 21 -33.97 -0.55 -3.18
CA LYS A 21 -33.14 -1.47 -2.37
C LYS A 21 -31.98 -2.05 -3.17
N GLU A 22 -32.21 -2.37 -4.44
CA GLU A 22 -31.16 -2.90 -5.32
C GLU A 22 -30.10 -1.84 -5.62
N LEU A 23 -30.52 -0.61 -5.90
CA LEU A 23 -29.62 0.54 -6.10
C LEU A 23 -28.79 0.82 -4.85
N ALA A 24 -29.42 0.88 -3.67
CA ALA A 24 -28.71 1.14 -2.41
C ALA A 24 -27.63 0.09 -2.14
N ARG A 25 -27.95 -1.19 -2.37
CA ARG A 25 -27.00 -2.30 -2.22
C ARG A 25 -25.87 -2.22 -3.25
N GLY A 26 -26.18 -1.86 -4.49
CA GLY A 26 -25.19 -1.66 -5.55
C GLY A 26 -24.20 -0.54 -5.22
N ILE A 27 -24.69 0.58 -4.68
CA ILE A 27 -23.86 1.69 -4.21
C ILE A 27 -22.96 1.25 -3.04
N GLU A 28 -23.51 0.55 -2.06
CA GLU A 28 -22.75 0.07 -0.91
C GLU A 28 -21.62 -0.88 -1.33
N LEU A 29 -21.92 -1.83 -2.23
CA LEU A 29 -20.94 -2.75 -2.78
C LEU A 29 -19.83 -2.01 -3.55
N ALA A 30 -20.20 -1.05 -4.40
CA ALA A 30 -19.24 -0.27 -5.17
C ALA A 30 -18.32 0.56 -4.27
N LEU A 31 -18.86 1.18 -3.21
CA LEU A 31 -18.07 1.92 -2.23
C LEU A 31 -17.13 1.01 -1.44
N GLN A 32 -17.61 -0.17 -1.03
CA GLN A 32 -16.79 -1.15 -0.31
C GLN A 32 -15.61 -1.61 -1.17
N GLN A 33 -15.86 -1.97 -2.43
CA GLN A 33 -14.80 -2.37 -3.37
C GLN A 33 -13.79 -1.23 -3.61
N GLY A 34 -14.27 0.01 -3.76
CA GLY A 34 -13.39 1.17 -3.91
C GLY A 34 -12.49 1.39 -2.69
N ARG A 35 -13.03 1.24 -1.47
CA ARG A 35 -12.26 1.34 -0.23
C ARG A 35 -11.21 0.24 -0.10
N GLU A 36 -11.54 -1.00 -0.44
CA GLU A 36 -10.59 -2.12 -0.42
C GLU A 36 -9.44 -1.89 -1.40
N GLN A 37 -9.74 -1.47 -2.63
CA GLN A 37 -8.71 -1.15 -3.63
C GLN A 37 -7.81 -0.01 -3.17
N MET A 38 -8.38 1.06 -2.61
CA MET A 38 -7.62 2.17 -2.06
C MET A 38 -6.74 1.74 -0.89
N SER A 39 -7.24 0.89 0.01
CA SER A 39 -6.46 0.36 1.13
C SER A 39 -5.28 -0.50 0.65
N VAL A 40 -5.49 -1.34 -0.37
CA VAL A 40 -4.41 -2.14 -0.98
C VAL A 40 -3.37 -1.24 -1.65
N MET A 41 -3.80 -0.20 -2.37
CA MET A 41 -2.88 0.75 -2.99
C MET A 41 -2.10 1.56 -1.94
N ALA A 42 -2.76 1.99 -0.87
CA ALA A 42 -2.11 2.67 0.25
C ALA A 42 -1.09 1.75 0.95
N ALA A 43 -1.45 0.49 1.22
CA ALA A 43 -0.54 -0.49 1.79
C ALA A 43 0.67 -0.76 0.88
N ARG A 44 0.47 -0.81 -0.45
CA ARG A 44 1.56 -0.93 -1.42
C ARG A 44 2.44 0.32 -1.45
N LEU A 45 1.86 1.50 -1.39
CA LEU A 45 2.58 2.78 -1.34
C LEU A 45 3.40 2.89 -0.04
N SER A 46 2.83 2.49 1.09
CA SER A 46 3.47 2.36 2.40
C SER A 46 4.64 1.37 2.37
N ALA A 47 4.44 0.17 1.79
CA ALA A 47 5.50 -0.82 1.62
C ALA A 47 6.61 -0.35 0.67
N LEU A 48 6.28 0.50 -0.31
CA LEU A 48 7.23 1.14 -1.23
C LEU A 48 7.85 2.41 -0.64
N SER A 49 7.36 2.91 0.50
CA SER A 49 7.94 4.07 1.18
C SER A 49 9.19 3.61 1.93
N PRO A 50 10.40 3.94 1.44
CA PRO A 50 11.62 3.60 2.17
C PRO A 50 11.59 4.21 3.58
N LEU A 51 10.84 5.30 3.77
CA LEU A 51 10.64 5.96 5.05
C LEU A 51 9.94 5.07 6.10
N GLU A 52 8.96 4.25 5.72
CA GLU A 52 8.28 3.36 6.66
C GLU A 52 9.18 2.18 7.08
N VAL A 53 9.98 1.66 6.16
CA VAL A 53 11.01 0.67 6.47
C VAL A 53 12.03 1.26 7.44
N LEU A 54 12.48 2.49 7.17
CA LEU A 54 13.42 3.19 8.03
C LEU A 54 12.82 3.48 9.43
N GLN A 55 11.54 3.85 9.53
CA GLN A 55 10.87 4.12 10.80
C GLN A 55 10.72 2.88 11.70
N ARG A 56 10.75 1.67 11.14
CA ARG A 56 10.76 0.41 11.91
C ARG A 56 12.12 0.04 12.47
N GLY A 57 13.12 0.93 12.36
CA GLY A 57 14.47 0.75 12.91
C GLY A 57 15.48 0.17 11.91
N TYR A 58 15.14 0.10 10.63
CA TYR A 58 16.07 -0.30 9.58
C TYR A 58 16.81 0.91 9.00
N SER A 59 17.96 0.65 8.38
CA SER A 59 18.73 1.66 7.64
C SER A 59 18.92 1.19 6.19
N VAL A 60 19.14 2.14 5.29
CA VAL A 60 19.54 1.84 3.91
C VAL A 60 20.95 2.38 3.71
N THR A 61 21.89 1.49 3.40
CA THR A 61 23.28 1.85 3.14
C THR A 61 23.56 1.79 1.64
N GLN A 62 24.20 2.84 1.13
CA GLN A 62 24.58 3.01 -0.26
C GLN A 62 26.08 3.26 -0.35
N SER A 63 26.69 2.84 -1.46
CA SER A 63 28.06 3.23 -1.78
C SER A 63 28.15 4.72 -2.12
N SER A 64 29.38 5.23 -2.23
CA SER A 64 29.68 6.58 -2.75
C SER A 64 29.08 6.86 -4.14
N GLU A 65 28.77 5.82 -4.92
CA GLU A 65 28.14 5.92 -6.24
C GLU A 65 26.61 5.81 -6.18
N ALA A 66 26.01 5.96 -4.99
CA ALA A 66 24.56 5.84 -4.72
C ALA A 66 23.96 4.46 -5.05
N THR A 67 24.79 3.43 -5.19
CA THR A 67 24.32 2.04 -5.38
C THR A 67 24.00 1.41 -4.03
N VAL A 68 22.84 0.78 -3.89
CA VAL A 68 22.43 0.11 -2.64
C VAL A 68 23.35 -1.09 -2.39
N VAL A 69 24.00 -1.12 -1.22
CA VAL A 69 24.82 -2.25 -0.78
C VAL A 69 23.89 -3.39 -0.37
N ARG A 70 24.05 -4.56 -0.99
CA ARG A 70 23.22 -5.75 -0.70
C ARG A 70 24.03 -6.93 -0.18
N SER A 71 25.32 -6.97 -0.46
CA SER A 71 26.23 -8.03 -0.03
C SER A 71 27.52 -7.44 0.56
N ILE A 72 28.13 -8.19 1.49
CA ILE A 72 29.48 -7.91 2.00
C ILE A 72 30.52 -7.95 0.86
N ALA A 73 30.23 -8.68 -0.23
CA ALA A 73 31.09 -8.76 -1.41
C ALA A 73 31.09 -7.48 -2.26
N ASP A 74 30.12 -6.58 -2.05
CA ASP A 74 29.97 -5.34 -2.81
C ASP A 74 30.74 -4.17 -2.16
N ILE A 75 31.44 -4.41 -1.04
CA ILE A 75 32.11 -3.38 -0.25
C ILE A 75 33.57 -3.74 0.06
N GLN A 76 34.40 -2.72 0.27
CA GLN A 76 35.82 -2.84 0.57
C GLN A 76 36.18 -2.09 1.86
N ILE A 77 37.20 -2.57 2.57
CA ILE A 77 37.77 -1.84 3.72
C ILE A 77 38.29 -0.47 3.25
N GLY A 78 37.99 0.58 4.01
CA GLY A 78 38.30 1.96 3.68
C GLY A 78 37.29 2.65 2.75
N GLN A 79 36.27 1.93 2.28
CA GLN A 79 35.25 2.51 1.41
C GLN A 79 34.30 3.43 2.19
N GLU A 80 33.98 4.58 1.59
CA GLU A 80 32.96 5.48 2.10
C GLU A 80 31.55 4.99 1.72
N LEU A 81 30.67 4.95 2.72
CA LEU A 81 29.28 4.56 2.61
C LEU A 81 28.37 5.67 3.13
N HIS A 82 27.22 5.85 2.48
CA HIS A 82 26.16 6.72 2.93
C HIS A 82 25.01 5.89 3.49
N THR A 83 24.66 6.13 4.76
CA THR A 83 23.56 5.43 5.41
C THR A 83 22.43 6.39 5.69
N GLN A 84 21.24 6.02 5.24
CA GLN A 84 20.00 6.74 5.50
C GLN A 84 19.20 6.07 6.63
N LEU A 85 18.71 6.90 7.54
CA LEU A 85 17.85 6.58 8.67
C LEU A 85 16.51 7.31 8.52
N ALA A 86 15.55 6.99 9.38
CA ALA A 86 14.22 7.62 9.36
C ALA A 86 14.27 9.15 9.57
N ASN A 87 15.25 9.63 10.33
CA ASN A 87 15.37 11.02 10.77
C ASN A 87 16.62 11.72 10.23
N GLY A 88 17.34 11.12 9.27
CA GLY A 88 18.57 11.73 8.77
C GLY A 88 19.42 10.79 7.93
N LYS A 89 20.64 11.24 7.66
CA LYS A 89 21.66 10.49 6.92
C LYS A 89 23.04 10.78 7.51
N PHE A 90 23.92 9.80 7.44
CA PHE A 90 25.32 9.96 7.86
C PHE A 90 26.25 9.23 6.89
N THR A 91 27.52 9.62 6.94
CA THR A 91 28.60 9.01 6.16
C THR A 91 29.47 8.18 7.10
N SER A 92 29.89 7.00 6.65
CA SER A 92 30.71 6.06 7.41
C SER A 92 31.81 5.47 6.52
N ILE A 93 32.91 5.05 7.14
CA ILE A 93 33.99 4.32 6.46
C ILE A 93 33.99 2.88 6.96
N VAL A 94 34.13 1.92 6.04
CA VAL A 94 34.25 0.50 6.37
C VAL A 94 35.59 0.23 7.07
N GLU A 95 35.56 -0.16 8.33
CA GLU A 95 36.77 -0.50 9.10
C GLU A 95 37.13 -1.99 9.00
N SER A 96 36.14 -2.88 8.99
CA SER A 96 36.32 -4.33 8.90
C SER A 96 35.15 -4.99 8.17
N LEU A 97 35.39 -6.19 7.62
CA LEU A 97 34.39 -7.01 6.95
C LEU A 97 34.47 -8.42 7.50
N GLU A 98 33.34 -8.95 7.96
CA GLU A 98 33.18 -10.33 8.40
C GLU A 98 32.05 -10.95 7.58
N SER A 99 32.28 -12.15 7.04
CA SER A 99 31.23 -12.92 6.36
C SER A 99 30.89 -14.15 7.16
N ASP A 100 29.65 -14.22 7.62
CA ASP A 100 29.09 -15.45 8.18
C ASP A 100 28.69 -16.39 7.03
N LEU A 101 29.66 -17.17 6.54
CA LEU A 101 29.40 -18.29 5.62
C LEU A 101 28.93 -19.50 6.44
N ASN A 102 27.63 -19.79 6.36
CA ASN A 102 27.04 -21.11 6.64
C ASN A 102 26.60 -21.76 5.33
#